data_AF-A0A413ELW4-F1
#
_entry.id   AF-A0A413ELW4-F1
#
_cell.length_a   1.000
_cell.length_b   1.000
_cell.length_c   1.000
_cell.angle_alpha   90.00
_cell.angle_beta   90.00
_cell.angle_gamma   90.00
#
_symmetry.space_group_name_H-M   'P 1'
#
loop_
_entity.id
_entity.type
_entity.pdbx_description
1 polymer ?
#
loop_
_entity_poly.entity_id
_entity_poly.type
_entity_poly.pdbx_seq_one_letter_code
_entity_poly.pdbx_strand_id
1 'polypeptide(L)'
;MEIQIKGTAYNIRYTIRAMFVFEQITGKIFRLENLTDYYLFYYSLLIANNPDLQMTFEDFINECDDEPALVIQLQEFLSKEMEKQSAFISDTVDSKKK
;
A
#
# COMPACT_ATOMS: atom_id res chain seq x y z
N MET A 1 -5.46 7.92 3.58
CA MET A 1 -6.23 7.58 4.80
C MET A 1 -5.30 7.59 6.00
N GLU A 2 -5.85 7.52 7.20
CA GLU A 2 -5.11 7.28 8.43
C GLU A 2 -5.52 5.92 8.99
N ILE A 3 -4.58 5.16 9.52
CA ILE A 3 -4.80 3.91 10.24
C ILE A 3 -4.19 4.01 11.64
N GLN A 4 -4.75 3.26 12.58
CA GLN A 4 -4.24 3.16 13.93
C GLN A 4 -3.55 1.81 14.10
N ILE A 5 -2.31 1.80 14.59
CA ILE A 5 -1.60 0.57 14.97
C ILE A 5 -0.98 0.81 16.34
N LYS A 6 -1.30 -0.03 17.33
CA LYS A 6 -0.87 0.14 18.74
C LYS A 6 -1.13 1.54 19.32
N GLY A 7 -2.25 2.17 18.93
CA GLY A 7 -2.61 3.52 19.37
C GLY A 7 -1.77 4.65 18.76
N THR A 8 -0.93 4.34 17.76
CA THR A 8 -0.21 5.33 16.96
C THR A 8 -0.90 5.51 15.60
N ALA A 9 -1.12 6.77 15.23
CA ALA A 9 -1.70 7.15 13.94
C ALA A 9 -0.65 7.11 12.83
N TYR A 10 -0.93 6.38 11.75
CA TYR A 10 -0.07 6.31 10.57
C TYR A 10 -0.81 6.80 9.32
N ASN A 11 -0.12 7.63 8.55
CA ASN A 11 -0.64 8.11 7.27
C ASN A 11 -0.41 7.05 6.18
N ILE A 12 -1.43 6.78 5.40
CA ILE A 12 -1.37 5.89 4.23
C ILE A 12 -1.84 6.63 3.00
N ARG A 13 -0.95 6.76 2.02
CA ARG A 13 -1.26 7.30 0.69
C ARG A 13 -0.63 6.41 -0.37
N TYR A 14 -1.39 6.18 -1.43
CA TYR A 14 -0.89 5.48 -2.61
C TYR A 14 0.02 6.43 -3.38
N THR A 15 1.32 6.19 -3.32
CA THR A 15 2.34 7.08 -3.91
C THR A 15 3.34 6.28 -4.73
N ILE A 16 3.94 6.93 -5.73
CA ILE A 16 5.06 6.35 -6.49
C ILE A 16 6.23 5.99 -5.55
N ARG A 17 6.43 6.77 -4.47
CA ARG A 17 7.45 6.46 -3.46
C ARG A 17 7.22 5.09 -2.81
N ALA A 18 5.97 4.71 -2.53
CA ALA A 18 5.67 3.39 -1.97
C ALA A 18 6.02 2.27 -2.96
N MET A 19 5.82 2.49 -4.27
CA MET A 19 6.26 1.54 -5.30
C MET A 19 7.79 1.41 -5.28
N PHE A 20 8.52 2.51 -5.24
CA PHE A 20 9.99 2.47 -5.17
C PHE A 20 10.50 1.79 -3.90
N VAL A 21 9.86 2.00 -2.75
CA VAL A 21 10.21 1.30 -1.51
C VAL A 21 10.02 -0.21 -1.68
N PHE A 22 8.92 -0.65 -2.29
CA PHE A 22 8.70 -2.06 -2.58
C PHE A 22 9.78 -2.64 -3.50
N GLU A 23 10.14 -1.94 -4.58
CA GLU A 23 11.19 -2.37 -5.50
C GLU A 23 12.56 -2.44 -4.82
N GLN A 24 12.86 -1.48 -3.94
CA GLN A 24 14.10 -1.45 -3.15
C GLN A 24 14.19 -2.62 -2.17
N ILE A 25 13.08 -2.97 -1.52
CA ILE A 25 13.03 -4.11 -0.58
C ILE A 25 13.16 -5.45 -1.33
N THR A 26 12.46 -5.59 -2.46
CA THR A 26 12.36 -6.88 -3.17
C THR A 26 13.46 -7.10 -4.21
N GLY A 27 14.10 -6.03 -4.69
CA GLY A 27 15.02 -6.05 -5.82
C GLY A 27 14.34 -6.34 -7.17
N LYS A 28 13.02 -6.20 -7.25
CA LYS A 28 12.20 -6.53 -8.43
C LYS A 28 11.38 -5.33 -8.87
N ILE A 29 10.96 -5.31 -10.13
CA ILE A 29 10.01 -4.32 -10.64
C ILE A 29 8.69 -4.45 -9.89
N PHE A 30 8.03 -3.33 -9.64
CA PHE A 30 6.77 -3.27 -8.91
C PHE A 30 5.69 -4.11 -9.62
N ARG A 31 5.33 -5.22 -8.99
CA ARG A 31 4.25 -6.11 -9.40
C ARG A 31 3.74 -6.87 -8.18
N LEU A 32 2.43 -6.89 -7.99
CA LEU A 32 1.77 -7.63 -6.92
C LEU A 32 1.19 -8.91 -7.53
N GLU A 33 1.75 -10.06 -7.17
CA GLU A 33 1.32 -11.37 -7.71
C GLU A 33 0.83 -12.32 -6.62
N ASN A 34 1.45 -12.27 -5.44
CA ASN A 34 1.18 -13.18 -4.34
C ASN A 34 0.90 -12.43 -3.04
N LEU A 35 0.45 -13.17 -2.02
CA LEU A 35 0.09 -12.62 -0.72
C LEU A 35 1.24 -11.82 -0.07
N THR A 36 2.47 -12.35 -0.15
CA THR A 36 3.66 -11.69 0.39
C THR A 36 3.88 -10.33 -0.28
N ASP A 37 3.66 -10.21 -1.59
CA ASP A 37 3.79 -8.94 -2.29
C ASP A 37 2.78 -7.91 -1.75
N TYR A 38 1.54 -8.31 -1.49
CA TYR A 38 0.53 -7.42 -0.91
C TYR A 38 0.93 -6.91 0.47
N TYR A 39 1.36 -7.79 1.37
CA TYR A 39 1.80 -7.37 2.71
C TYR A 39 3.06 -6.52 2.68
N LEU A 40 4.03 -6.86 1.82
CA LEU A 40 5.20 -6.02 1.59
C LEU A 40 4.81 -4.65 1.06
N PHE A 41 3.80 -4.57 0.20
CA PHE A 41 3.36 -3.30 -0.33
C PHE A 41 2.58 -2.47 0.70
N TYR A 42 1.76 -3.09 1.56
CA TYR A 42 1.15 -2.40 2.71
C TYR A 42 2.21 -1.78 3.62
N TYR A 43 3.27 -2.54 3.91
CA TYR A 43 4.40 -2.04 4.68
C TYR A 43 5.19 -0.94 3.93
N SER A 44 5.32 -1.06 2.61
CA SER A 44 5.95 -0.03 1.77
C SER A 44 5.15 1.28 1.78
N LEU A 45 3.82 1.21 1.84
CA LEU A 45 2.95 2.37 2.03
C LEU A 45 3.21 3.04 3.40
N LEU A 46 3.40 2.24 4.46
CA LEU A 46 3.76 2.78 5.77
C LEU A 46 5.09 3.53 5.73
N ILE A 47 6.16 2.91 5.22
CA ILE A 47 7.49 3.54 5.13
C ILE A 47 7.45 4.82 4.30
N ALA A 48 6.81 4.79 3.12
CA ALA A 48 6.84 5.91 2.20
C ALA A 48 6.14 7.18 2.73
N ASN A 49 5.16 6.99 3.62
CA ASN A 49 4.32 8.05 4.16
C ASN A 49 4.67 8.45 5.60
N ASN A 50 5.48 7.64 6.30
CA ASN A 50 5.87 7.85 7.68
C ASN A 50 7.40 7.66 7.78
N PRO A 51 8.20 8.71 7.52
CA PRO A 51 9.67 8.59 7.47
C PRO A 51 10.30 8.20 8.81
N ASP A 52 9.62 8.48 9.92
CA ASP A 52 10.06 8.15 11.29
C ASP A 52 9.51 6.79 11.77
N LEU A 53 9.06 5.92 10.85
CA LEU A 53 8.54 4.60 11.19
C LEU A 53 9.61 3.75 11.89
N GLN A 54 9.35 3.39 13.15
CA GLN A 54 10.22 2.50 13.94
C GLN A 54 9.78 1.03 13.88
N MET A 55 8.55 0.78 13.43
CA MET A 55 7.97 -0.55 13.30
C MET A 55 8.67 -1.33 12.18
N THR A 56 9.13 -2.54 12.48
CA THR A 56 9.72 -3.43 11.47
C THR A 56 8.64 -4.14 10.66
N PHE A 57 9.03 -4.84 9.59
CA PHE A 57 8.09 -5.66 8.84
C PHE A 57 7.51 -6.80 9.69
N GLU A 58 8.33 -7.45 10.54
CA GLU A 58 7.86 -8.50 11.44
C GLU A 58 6.85 -7.95 12.46
N ASP A 59 7.13 -6.77 13.05
CA ASP A 59 6.18 -6.10 13.93
C ASP A 59 4.86 -5.85 13.21
N PHE A 60 4.90 -5.32 11.98
CA PHE A 60 3.71 -5.06 11.19
C PHE A 60 2.91 -6.34 10.89
N ILE A 61 3.57 -7.46 10.61
CA ILE A 61 2.87 -8.75 10.39
C ILE A 61 2.21 -9.24 11.68
N ASN A 62 2.89 -9.13 12.83
CA ASN A 62 2.28 -9.48 14.11
C ASN A 62 1.01 -8.64 14.38
N GLU A 63 1.03 -7.34 14.06
CA GLU A 63 -0.16 -6.50 14.18
C GLU A 63 -1.28 -6.90 13.21
N CYS A 64 -0.93 -7.35 12.00
CA CYS A 64 -1.92 -7.86 11.04
C CYS A 64 -2.60 -9.15 11.55
N ASP A 65 -1.84 -10.02 12.22
CA ASP A 65 -2.36 -11.26 12.81
C ASP A 65 -3.24 -10.97 14.03
N ASP A 66 -2.85 -10.02 14.89
CA ASP A 66 -3.59 -9.63 16.09
C ASP A 66 -4.85 -8.79 15.77
N GLU A 67 -4.79 -7.96 14.72
CA GLU A 67 -5.88 -7.07 14.30
C GLU A 67 -6.26 -7.26 12.82
N PRO A 68 -7.09 -8.27 12.47
CA PRO A 68 -7.51 -8.50 11.09
C PRO A 68 -8.25 -7.33 10.44
N ALA A 69 -8.88 -6.46 11.25
CA ALA A 69 -9.54 -5.25 10.78
C ALA A 69 -8.57 -4.26 10.12
N LEU A 70 -7.30 -4.25 10.54
CA LEU A 70 -6.23 -3.44 9.92
C LEU A 70 -6.00 -3.89 8.47
N VAL A 71 -5.90 -5.20 8.25
CA VAL A 71 -5.67 -5.79 6.93
C VAL A 71 -6.84 -5.49 5.99
N ILE A 72 -8.08 -5.65 6.48
CA ILE A 72 -9.28 -5.35 5.69
C ILE A 72 -9.29 -3.89 5.24
N GLN A 73 -8.96 -2.95 6.14
CA GLN A 73 -8.88 -1.52 5.81
C GLN A 73 -7.82 -1.22 4.74
N LEU A 74 -6.63 -1.82 4.87
CA LEU A 74 -5.54 -1.67 3.90
C LEU A 74 -5.90 -2.27 2.54
N GLN A 75 -6.54 -3.43 2.53
CA GLN A 75 -7.01 -4.10 1.32
C GLN A 75 -8.06 -3.25 0.61
N GLU A 76 -9.09 -2.78 1.32
CA GLU A 76 -10.12 -1.92 0.74
C GLU A 76 -9.55 -0.62 0.17
N PHE A 77 -8.62 -0.01 0.89
CA PHE A 77 -7.92 1.18 0.42
C PHE A 77 -7.17 0.90 -0.88
N LEU A 78 -6.37 -0.16 -0.91
CA LEU A 78 -5.57 -0.50 -2.08
C LEU A 78 -6.47 -0.82 -3.29
N SER A 79 -7.53 -1.60 -3.10
CA SER A 79 -8.50 -1.91 -4.17
C SER A 79 -9.11 -0.63 -4.75
N LYS A 80 -9.57 0.30 -3.90
CA LYS A 80 -10.13 1.59 -4.35
C LYS A 80 -9.11 2.44 -5.11
N GLU A 81 -7.86 2.47 -4.69
CA GLU A 81 -6.81 3.22 -5.38
C GLU A 81 -6.46 2.58 -6.73
N MET A 82 -6.39 1.24 -6.82
CA MET A 82 -6.19 0.54 -8.08
C MET A 82 -7.35 0.76 -9.06
N GLU A 83 -8.59 0.75 -8.59
CA GLU A 83 -9.77 1.08 -9.39
C GLU A 83 -9.68 2.50 -9.94
N LYS A 84 -9.34 3.50 -9.12
CA LYS A 84 -9.16 4.89 -9.56
C LYS A 84 -8.08 5.01 -10.64
N GLN A 85 -6.96 4.31 -10.48
CA GLN A 85 -5.89 4.33 -11.48
C GLN A 85 -6.33 3.68 -12.79
N SER A 86 -7.07 2.56 -12.71
CA SER A 86 -7.61 1.90 -13.91
C SER A 86 -8.62 2.78 -14.65
N ALA A 87 -9.49 3.48 -13.91
CA ALA A 87 -10.48 4.42 -14.45
C ALA A 87 -9.81 5.64 -15.13
N PHE A 88 -8.75 6.17 -14.52
CA PHE A 88 -7.95 7.25 -15.11
C PHE A 88 -7.28 6.84 -16.43
N ILE A 89 -6.79 5.60 -16.51
CA ILE A 89 -6.22 5.09 -17.76
C ILE A 89 -7.34 4.95 -18.80
N SER A 90 -8.49 4.35 -18.48
CA SER A 90 -9.60 4.20 -19.44
C SER A 90 -10.15 5.54 -19.96
N ASP A 91 -10.37 6.53 -19.10
CA ASP A 91 -10.90 7.84 -19.50
C ASP A 91 -9.94 8.62 -20.41
N THR A 92 -8.62 8.46 -20.22
CA THR A 92 -7.62 9.10 -21.07
C THR A 92 -7.45 8.42 -22.43
N VAL A 93 -7.77 7.12 -22.56
CA VAL A 93 -7.75 6.44 -23.87
C VAL A 93 -9.00 6.76 -24.69
N ASP A 94 -10.17 6.86 -24.05
CA ASP A 94 -11.42 7.23 -24.73
C ASP A 94 -11.44 8.70 -25.17
N SER A 95 -10.85 9.60 -24.37
CA SER A 95 -10.73 11.02 -24.72
C SER A 95 -9.80 11.30 -25.91
N LYS A 96 -8.95 10.35 -26.31
CA LYS A 96 -8.09 10.45 -27.51
C LYS A 96 -8.71 9.86 -28.78
N LYS A 97 -9.92 9.29 -28.69
CA LYS A 97 -10.66 8.72 -29.84
C LYS A 97 -11.80 9.62 -30.35
N LYS A 98 -11.96 10.83 -29.82
CA LYS A 98 -12.92 11.83 -30.33
C LYS A 98 -12.23 13.00 -30.99
#